data_AF-A0A3D5UST7-F1
#
_entry.id   AF-A0A3D5UST7-F1
#
_cell.length_a   1.000
_cell.length_b   1.000
_cell.length_c   1.000
_cell.angle_alpha   90.00
_cell.angle_beta   90.00
_cell.angle_gamma   90.00
#
_symmetry.space_group_name_H-M   'P 1'
#
loop_
_entity.id
_entity.type
_entity.pdbx_description
1 polymer ?
#
loop_
_entity_poly.entity_id
_entity_poly.type
_entity_poly.pdbx_seq_one_letter_code
_entity_poly.pdbx_strand_id
1 'polypeptide(L)' 'REKTRLRNINVADELITALNDKRIRIAYQPIVDAKTGETAIYECLVRMVQPDGNILAAGHFVPGAGKLG' A
#
# COMPACT_ATOMS: atom_id res chain seq x y z
N ARG A 1 -0.13 -20.00 -13.39
CA ARG A 1 0.51 -20.42 -12.12
C ARG A 1 1.94 -19.87 -12.03
N GLU A 2 2.80 -20.13 -13.02
CA GLU A 2 4.16 -19.55 -13.15
C GLU A 2 4.18 -18.00 -13.06
N LYS A 3 3.37 -17.33 -13.90
CA LYS A 3 3.27 -15.86 -14.01
C LYS A 3 2.92 -15.16 -12.70
N THR A 4 2.05 -15.79 -11.90
CA THR A 4 1.63 -15.27 -10.58
C THR A 4 2.77 -15.37 -9.58
N ARG A 5 3.58 -16.44 -9.64
CA ARG A 5 4.73 -16.63 -8.75
C ARG A 5 5.83 -15.60 -9.03
N LEU A 6 6.16 -15.38 -10.30
CA LEU A 6 7.16 -14.38 -10.74
C LEU A 6 6.73 -12.96 -10.34
N ARG A 7 5.45 -12.62 -10.53
CA ARG A 7 4.90 -11.32 -10.10
C ARG A 7 5.01 -11.14 -8.58
N ASN A 8 4.80 -12.19 -7.80
CA ASN A 8 4.88 -12.11 -6.33
C ASN A 8 6.32 -11.97 -5.80
N ILE A 9 7.34 -12.49 -6.51
CA ILE A 9 8.76 -12.31 -6.12
C ILE A 9 9.18 -10.85 -6.35
N ASN A 10 8.89 -10.30 -7.53
CA ASN A 10 9.26 -8.93 -7.88
C ASN A 10 8.64 -7.89 -6.92
N VAL A 11 7.40 -8.14 -6.49
CA VAL A 11 6.68 -7.25 -5.56
C VAL A 11 7.28 -7.26 -4.15
N ALA A 12 7.87 -8.38 -3.71
CA ALA A 12 8.51 -8.47 -2.39
C ALA A 12 9.83 -7.68 -2.35
N ASP A 13 10.65 -7.80 -3.40
CA ASP A 13 11.91 -7.05 -3.53
C ASP A 13 11.65 -5.54 -3.66
N GLU A 14 10.61 -5.17 -4.42
CA GLU A 14 10.18 -3.77 -4.54
C GLU A 14 9.72 -3.20 -3.19
N LEU A 15 9.01 -4.00 -2.39
CA LEU A 15 8.57 -3.61 -1.05
C LEU A 15 9.74 -3.41 -0.08
N ILE A 16 10.72 -4.31 -0.07
CA ILE A 16 11.95 -4.14 0.74
C ILE A 16 12.68 -2.86 0.32
N THR A 17 12.85 -2.66 -0.98
CA THR A 17 13.49 -1.46 -1.53
C THR A 17 12.72 -0.21 -1.10
N ALA A 18 11.39 -0.22 -1.18
CA ALA A 18 10.55 0.89 -0.76
C ALA A 18 10.59 1.18 0.75
N LEU A 19 10.76 0.16 1.59
CA LEU A 19 10.97 0.33 3.02
C LEU A 19 12.32 1.02 3.29
N ASN A 20 13.39 0.53 2.67
CA ASN A 20 14.74 1.09 2.80
C ASN A 20 14.81 2.55 2.32
N ASP A 21 14.19 2.84 1.18
CA ASP A 21 14.13 4.18 0.59
C ASP A 21 13.16 5.12 1.32
N LYS A 22 12.50 4.66 2.39
CA LYS A 22 11.44 5.40 3.08
C LYS A 22 10.38 5.91 2.11
N ARG A 23 9.85 5.03 1.26
CA ARG A 23 8.77 5.30 0.29
C ARG A 23 7.40 4.75 0.71
N ILE A 24 7.30 4.16 1.90
CA ILE A 24 6.01 3.77 2.49
C ILE A 24 5.36 4.98 3.18
N ARG A 25 4.07 5.20 2.93
CA ARG A 25 3.28 6.33 3.45
C ARG A 25 1.95 5.85 4.00
N ILE A 26 1.34 6.66 4.87
CA ILE A 26 -0.03 6.48 5.33
C ILE A 26 -0.90 7.55 4.66
N ALA A 27 -1.94 7.10 3.96
CA ALA A 27 -3.04 7.96 3.53
C ALA A 27 -4.15 7.91 4.57
N TYR A 28 -4.81 9.05 4.81
CA TYR A 28 -5.93 9.17 5.74
C TYR A 28 -7.22 9.32 4.95
N GLN A 29 -8.06 8.30 4.98
CA GLN A 29 -9.36 8.32 4.31
C GLN A 29 -10.45 8.70 5.32
N PRO A 30 -11.12 9.86 5.18
CA PRO A 30 -12.20 10.23 6.09
C PRO A 30 -13.39 9.29 5.92
N ILE A 31 -13.95 8.86 7.05
CA ILE A 31 -15.29 8.26 7.14
C ILE A 31 -16.18 9.33 7.76
N VAL A 32 -17.23 9.70 7.02
CA VAL A 32 -18.10 10.83 7.36
C VAL A 32 -19.41 10.34 7.96
N ASP A 33 -19.99 11.16 8.86
CA ASP A 33 -21.36 10.97 9.30
C ASP A 33 -22.31 11.22 8.12
N ALA A 34 -23.27 10.30 7.90
CA ALA A 34 -24.13 10.35 6.73
C ALA A 34 -25.18 11.47 6.78
N LYS A 35 -25.49 12.03 7.96
CA LYS A 35 -26.46 13.10 8.14
C LYS A 35 -25.80 14.47 8.08
N THR A 36 -24.65 14.64 8.73
CA THR A 36 -23.97 15.94 8.85
C THR A 36 -22.89 16.15 7.80
N GLY A 37 -22.33 15.06 7.24
CA GLY A 37 -21.17 15.11 6.35
C GLY A 37 -19.85 15.43 7.06
N GLU A 38 -19.88 15.61 8.38
CA GLU A 38 -18.67 15.86 9.17
C GLU A 38 -17.82 14.60 9.28
N THR A 39 -16.50 14.76 9.36
CA THR A 39 -15.60 13.61 9.50
C THR A 39 -15.72 13.04 10.91
N ALA A 40 -16.13 11.78 11.01
CA ALA A 40 -16.23 11.07 12.28
C ALA A 40 -14.89 10.45 12.68
N ILE A 41 -14.24 9.77 11.72
CA ILE A 41 -12.95 9.09 11.91
C ILE A 41 -12.14 9.10 10.60
N TYR A 42 -10.86 8.74 10.71
CA TYR A 42 -10.00 8.50 9.55
C TYR A 42 -9.51 7.06 9.53
N GLU A 43 -9.68 6.38 8.40
CA GLU A 43 -9.03 5.10 8.14
C GLU A 43 -7.60 5.35 7.65
N CYS A 44 -6.63 4.70 8.32
CA CYS A 44 -5.22 4.76 7.94
C CYS A 44 -4.93 3.67 6.91
N LEU A 45 -4.55 4.08 5.69
CA LEU A 45 -4.30 3.16 4.59
C LEU A 45 -2.84 3.23 4.13
N VAL A 46 -2.16 2.09 4.13
CA VAL A 46 -0.77 2.02 3.64
C VAL A 46 -0.69 2.26 2.14
N ARG A 47 0.33 3.00 1.73
CA ARG A 47 0.66 3.35 0.35
C ARG A 47 2.15 3.20 0.11
N MET A 48 2.51 2.83 -1.12
CA MET A 48 3.90 2.84 -1.58
C MET A 48 4.06 3.90 -2.65
N VAL A 49 5.03 4.81 -2.48
CA VAL A 49 5.42 5.77 -3.49
C VAL A 49 6.41 5.09 -4.43
N GLN A 50 6.10 5.05 -5.71
CA GLN A 50 6.97 4.51 -6.75
C GLN A 50 8.09 5.51 -7.09
N PRO A 51 9.20 5.08 -7.73
CA PRO A 51 10.31 5.97 -8.07
C PRO A 51 9.92 7.15 -8.98
N ASP A 52 8.86 7.00 -9.77
CA ASP A 52 8.28 8.05 -10.62
C ASP A 52 7.32 9.00 -9.87
N GLY A 53 7.11 8.77 -8.57
CA GLY A 53 6.19 9.55 -7.72
C GLY A 53 4.76 9.02 -7.67
N ASN A 54 4.40 8.00 -8.46
CA ASN A 54 3.06 7.42 -8.43
C ASN A 54 2.77 6.72 -7.10
N ILE A 55 1.50 6.75 -6.69
CA ILE A 55 1.06 6.13 -5.43
C ILE A 55 0.42 4.77 -5.73
N LEU A 56 1.03 3.71 -5.22
CA LEU A 56 0.50 2.35 -5.31
C LEU A 56 -0.33 2.00 -4.07
N ALA A 57 -1.53 1.47 -4.28
CA ALA A 57 -2.42 1.02 -3.22
C ALA A 57 -1.99 -0.34 -2.63
N ALA A 58 -2.32 -0.55 -1.35
CA ALA A 58 -1.96 -1.74 -0.58
C ALA A 58 -2.28 -3.07 -1.28
N GLY A 59 -3.43 -3.18 -1.95
CA GLY A 59 -3.87 -4.40 -2.63
C GLY A 59 -2.90 -4.92 -3.70
N HIS A 60 -2.03 -4.07 -4.23
CA HIS A 60 -1.02 -4.48 -5.22
C HIS A 60 0.21 -5.14 -4.61
N PHE A 61 0.56 -4.83 -3.36
CA PHE A 61 1.83 -5.26 -2.76
C PHE A 61 1.70 -6.05 -1.45
N VAL A 62 0.61 -5.87 -0.70
CA VAL A 62 0.36 -6.61 0.54
C VAL A 62 0.33 -8.13 0.34
N PRO A 63 -0.25 -8.70 -0.74
CA PRO A 63 -0.21 -10.15 -0.95
C PRO A 63 1.22 -10.73 -1.11
N GLY A 64 2.19 -9.90 -1.54
CA GLY A 64 3.61 -10.27 -1.59
C GLY A 64 4.33 -10.09 -0.25
N ALA A 65 3.86 -9.17 0.59
CA ALA A 65 4.45 -8.81 1.87
C ALA A 65 4.42 -9.96 2.90
N GLY A 66 3.38 -10.80 2.89
CA GLY A 66 3.23 -11.91 3.85
C GLY A 66 4.31 -13.00 3.75
N LYS A 67 5.21 -12.94 2.77
CA LYS A 67 6.35 -13.86 2.62
C LYS A 67 7.65 -13.33 3.22
N LEU A 68 7.62 -12.11 3.75
CA LEU A 68 8.78 -11.42 4.34
C LEU A 68 8.89 -11.64 5.86
N GLY A 69 7.94 -12.39 6.46
CA GLY A 69 7.90 -12.74 7.87
C GLY A 69 7.58 -14.22 8.07
#